data_AF-A0A3G8LU06-F1
#
_entry.id   AF-A0A3G8LU06-F1
#
_cell.length_a   1.000
_cell.length_b   1.000
_cell.length_c   1.000
_cell.angle_alpha   90.00
_cell.angle_beta   90.00
_cell.angle_gamma   90.00
#
_symmetry.space_group_name_H-M   'P 1'
#
loop_
_entity.id
_entity.type
_entity.pdbx_description
1 polymer ?
#
loop_
_entity_poly.entity_id
_entity_poly.type
_entity_poly.pdbx_seq_one_letter_code
_entity_poly.pdbx_strand_id
1 'polypeptide(L)'
;MRTVLCSLLVVGVVGMSGCATPQNNFASKVKAESEKHIDLSQQWEQGQKDVKKGDEFLADGRKAMAKGNSQIREGEKLMAQAREEAQKQRQSFQSMASSLTGTQNGKRAAALVDKLDDIADAWEDADDKYVDGKELIEDGNTNVAEGQSETEQGQALLTSGRSRMQQAESKYQQRTGQGLVEQMHLEEQPSNF
;
A
#
# COMPACT_ATOMS: atom_id res chain seq x y z
N MET A 1 7.76 89.45 16.71
CA MET A 1 9.05 89.06 17.33
C MET A 1 9.34 87.64 16.82
N ARG A 2 10.17 87.34 15.81
CA ARG A 2 11.48 87.85 15.34
C ARG A 2 12.56 87.89 16.41
N THR A 3 13.38 86.84 16.43
CA THR A 3 14.86 86.77 16.60
C THR A 3 15.27 85.31 16.31
N VAL A 4 16.07 84.91 15.31
CA VAL A 4 17.41 85.32 14.81
C VAL A 4 18.55 84.47 15.41
N LEU A 5 19.10 83.61 14.53
CA LEU A 5 20.52 83.27 14.24
C LEU A 5 21.38 82.33 15.12
N CYS A 6 22.00 81.39 14.37
CA CYS A 6 23.41 80.98 14.32
C CYS A 6 24.02 80.06 15.41
N SER A 7 24.42 78.84 15.03
CA SER A 7 25.78 78.56 14.49
C SER A 7 26.06 77.06 14.26
N LEU A 8 26.63 76.79 13.08
CA LEU A 8 27.55 75.73 12.67
C LEU A 8 28.06 74.69 13.70
N LEU A 9 27.97 73.41 13.36
CA LEU A 9 29.13 72.51 13.36
C LEU A 9 28.90 71.27 12.47
N VAL A 10 29.81 71.12 11.50
CA VAL A 10 29.96 70.00 10.57
C VAL A 10 30.74 68.88 11.26
N VAL A 11 30.22 67.67 11.30
CA VAL A 11 31.04 66.44 11.33
C VAL A 11 30.37 65.42 10.40
N GLY A 12 31.01 65.18 9.26
CA GLY A 12 30.64 64.15 8.32
C GLY A 12 31.01 62.78 8.87
N VAL A 13 30.03 61.86 8.84
CA VAL A 13 30.30 60.42 8.86
C VAL A 13 29.81 59.89 7.53
N VAL A 14 30.75 59.76 6.60
CA VAL A 14 30.58 58.97 5.38
C VAL A 14 30.45 57.53 5.82
N GLY A 15 29.21 57.03 5.91
CA GLY A 15 28.95 55.60 6.03
C GLY A 15 29.39 54.94 4.74
N MET A 16 30.58 54.33 4.74
CA MET A 16 30.99 53.41 3.70
C MET A 16 30.02 52.24 3.68
N SER A 17 29.19 52.21 2.65
CA SER A 17 28.45 51.04 2.19
C SER A 17 29.48 49.95 1.85
N GLY A 18 29.72 49.07 2.82
CA GLY A 18 30.43 47.82 2.60
C GLY A 18 29.58 46.92 1.71
N CYS A 19 29.79 46.98 0.40
CA CYS A 19 29.43 45.91 -0.52
C CYS A 19 30.31 44.70 -0.18
N ALA A 20 29.95 43.95 0.87
CA ALA A 20 30.39 42.58 1.05
C ALA A 20 29.73 41.75 -0.04
N THR A 21 30.30 41.81 -1.25
CA THR A 21 29.96 40.87 -2.32
C THR A 21 30.27 39.48 -1.76
N PRO A 22 29.32 38.53 -1.74
CA PRO A 22 29.64 37.17 -1.31
C PRO A 22 30.79 36.67 -2.19
N GLN A 23 31.92 36.36 -1.59
CA GLN A 23 33.07 35.78 -2.29
C GLN A 23 32.66 34.38 -2.77
N ASN A 24 32.15 34.33 -4.01
CA ASN A 24 32.00 33.11 -4.80
C ASN A 24 33.41 32.60 -5.16
N ASN A 25 34.09 31.94 -4.22
CA ASN A 25 35.33 31.23 -4.54
C ASN A 25 35.01 29.85 -5.13
N PHE A 26 35.91 29.32 -5.97
CA PHE A 26 35.72 28.03 -6.64
C PHE A 26 35.37 26.90 -5.66
N ALA A 27 36.00 26.89 -4.48
CA ALA A 27 35.76 25.88 -3.46
C ALA A 27 34.31 25.87 -2.92
N SER A 28 33.68 27.05 -2.75
CA SER A 28 32.28 27.12 -2.32
C SER A 28 31.31 26.67 -3.42
N LYS A 29 31.61 26.96 -4.71
CA LYS A 29 30.85 26.44 -5.86
C LYS A 29 30.95 24.91 -5.94
N VAL A 30 32.15 24.34 -5.87
CA VAL A 30 32.39 22.89 -5.89
C VAL A 30 31.70 22.18 -4.72
N LYS A 31 31.77 22.74 -3.51
CA LYS A 31 31.10 22.18 -2.34
C LYS A 31 29.58 22.17 -2.52
N ALA A 32 28.99 23.28 -2.95
CA ALA A 32 27.54 23.37 -3.17
C ALA A 32 27.07 22.45 -4.31
N GLU A 33 27.85 22.28 -5.37
CA GLU A 33 27.55 21.30 -6.43
C GLU A 33 27.62 19.87 -5.90
N SER A 34 28.67 19.52 -5.14
CA SER A 34 28.85 18.20 -4.56
C SER A 34 27.71 17.82 -3.61
N GLU A 35 27.32 18.72 -2.70
CA GLU A 35 26.17 18.52 -1.79
C GLU A 35 24.88 18.28 -2.56
N LYS A 36 24.64 19.04 -3.64
CA LYS A 36 23.46 18.84 -4.48
C LYS A 36 23.53 17.58 -5.34
N HIS A 37 24.70 17.02 -5.64
CA HIS A 37 24.84 15.72 -6.30
C HIS A 37 24.52 14.57 -5.33
N ILE A 38 24.98 14.69 -4.08
CA ILE A 38 24.64 13.75 -3.01
C ILE A 38 23.12 13.70 -2.81
N ASP A 39 22.45 14.84 -2.72
CA ASP A 39 20.98 14.93 -2.60
C ASP A 39 20.24 14.20 -3.74
N LEU A 40 20.66 14.40 -5.00
CA LEU A 40 20.04 13.73 -6.15
C LEU A 40 20.25 12.20 -6.09
N SER A 41 21.45 11.76 -5.73
CA SER A 41 21.75 10.33 -5.59
C SER A 41 20.92 9.68 -4.48
N GLN A 42 20.72 10.37 -3.36
CA GLN A 42 19.88 9.91 -2.25
C GLN A 42 18.40 9.84 -2.65
N GLN A 43 17.88 10.83 -3.38
CA GLN A 43 16.51 10.80 -3.91
C GLN A 43 16.31 9.62 -4.86
N TRP A 44 17.28 9.36 -5.74
CA TRP A 44 17.23 8.21 -6.64
C TRP A 44 17.26 6.88 -5.88
N GLU A 45 18.17 6.72 -4.91
CA GLU A 45 18.27 5.52 -4.09
C GLU A 45 16.98 5.28 -3.29
N GLN A 46 16.40 6.32 -2.70
CA GLN A 46 15.13 6.21 -2.00
C GLN A 46 14.01 5.79 -2.96
N GLY A 47 13.97 6.33 -4.17
CA GLY A 47 12.98 5.94 -5.17
C GLY A 47 13.11 4.48 -5.60
N GLN A 48 14.33 3.94 -5.70
CA GLN A 48 14.56 2.51 -5.92
C GLN A 48 14.08 1.65 -4.74
N LYS A 49 14.32 2.10 -3.50
CA LYS A 49 13.81 1.41 -2.30
C LYS A 49 12.28 1.40 -2.27
N ASP A 50 11.65 2.52 -2.59
CA ASP A 50 10.19 2.64 -2.67
C ASP A 50 9.65 1.69 -3.75
N VAL A 51 10.26 1.65 -4.94
CA VAL A 51 9.86 0.73 -6.01
C VAL A 51 9.98 -0.73 -5.59
N LYS A 52 11.13 -1.12 -5.01
CA LYS A 52 11.34 -2.49 -4.55
C LYS A 52 10.31 -2.90 -3.50
N LYS A 53 10.07 -2.04 -2.51
CA LYS A 53 9.05 -2.29 -1.48
C LYS A 53 7.64 -2.35 -2.08
N GLY A 54 7.38 -1.52 -3.08
CA GLY A 54 6.13 -1.54 -3.84
C GLY A 54 5.89 -2.89 -4.52
N ASP A 55 6.91 -3.44 -5.18
CA ASP A 55 6.83 -4.77 -5.81
C ASP A 55 6.63 -5.90 -4.78
N GLU A 56 7.25 -5.81 -3.59
CA GLU A 56 7.03 -6.74 -2.48
C GLU A 56 5.56 -6.72 -2.03
N PHE A 57 4.99 -5.54 -1.77
CA PHE A 57 3.57 -5.40 -1.43
C PHE A 57 2.62 -5.91 -2.53
N LEU A 58 2.95 -5.71 -3.80
CA LEU A 58 2.14 -6.27 -4.90
C LEU A 58 2.20 -7.80 -4.90
N ALA A 59 3.34 -8.40 -4.58
CA ALA A 59 3.50 -9.85 -4.52
C ALA A 59 2.72 -10.44 -3.34
N ASP A 60 2.85 -9.83 -2.16
CA ASP A 60 2.13 -10.24 -0.95
C ASP A 60 0.62 -10.08 -1.14
N GLY A 61 0.17 -8.96 -1.72
CA GLY A 61 -1.25 -8.71 -1.96
C GLY A 61 -1.89 -9.72 -2.89
N ARG A 62 -1.16 -10.12 -3.95
CA ARG A 62 -1.61 -11.21 -4.85
C ARG A 62 -1.70 -12.55 -4.13
N LYS A 63 -0.75 -12.85 -3.24
CA LYS A 63 -0.74 -14.09 -2.47
C LYS A 63 -1.89 -14.13 -1.47
N ALA A 64 -2.16 -13.03 -0.77
CA ALA A 64 -3.28 -12.89 0.16
C ALA A 64 -4.62 -13.05 -0.57
N MET A 65 -4.82 -12.35 -1.69
CA MET A 65 -6.03 -12.52 -2.52
C MET A 65 -6.18 -13.95 -3.07
N ALA A 66 -5.10 -14.60 -3.50
CA ALA A 66 -5.16 -15.98 -3.98
C ALA A 66 -5.57 -16.96 -2.87
N LYS A 67 -5.00 -16.80 -1.67
CA LYS A 67 -5.38 -17.57 -0.49
C LYS A 67 -6.85 -17.34 -0.13
N GLY A 68 -7.28 -16.08 -0.06
CA GLY A 68 -8.65 -15.74 0.28
C GLY A 68 -9.68 -16.30 -0.70
N ASN A 69 -9.41 -16.21 -2.01
CA ASN A 69 -10.25 -16.84 -3.03
C ASN A 69 -10.30 -18.37 -2.91
N SER A 70 -9.22 -19.01 -2.47
CA SER A 70 -9.21 -20.46 -2.23
C SER A 70 -10.11 -20.82 -1.05
N GLN A 71 -10.02 -20.08 0.05
CA GLN A 71 -10.86 -20.30 1.24
C GLN A 71 -12.35 -20.07 0.94
N ILE A 72 -12.69 -19.01 0.19
CA ILE A 72 -14.07 -18.76 -0.23
C ILE A 72 -14.62 -19.94 -1.02
N ARG A 73 -13.88 -20.46 -2.02
CA ARG A 73 -14.32 -21.62 -2.82
C ARG A 73 -14.49 -22.88 -1.98
N GLU A 74 -13.59 -23.10 -1.04
CA GLU A 74 -13.67 -24.25 -0.13
C GLU A 74 -14.89 -24.12 0.80
N GLY A 75 -15.13 -22.94 1.36
CA GLY A 75 -16.30 -22.66 2.17
C GLY A 75 -17.60 -22.80 1.39
N GLU A 76 -17.68 -22.29 0.17
CA GLU A 76 -18.84 -22.49 -0.73
C GLU A 76 -19.12 -23.97 -1.00
N LYS A 77 -18.06 -24.77 -1.18
CA LYS A 77 -18.18 -26.22 -1.36
C LYS A 77 -18.73 -26.90 -0.10
N LEU A 78 -18.22 -26.56 1.09
CA LEU A 78 -18.72 -27.12 2.35
C LEU A 78 -20.19 -26.76 2.56
N MET A 79 -20.57 -25.50 2.34
CA MET A 79 -21.97 -25.07 2.46
C MET A 79 -22.89 -25.77 1.45
N ALA A 80 -22.41 -26.05 0.23
CA ALA A 80 -23.17 -26.82 -0.74
C ALA A 80 -23.37 -28.28 -0.30
N GLN A 81 -22.31 -28.92 0.21
CA GLN A 81 -22.38 -30.28 0.75
C GLN A 81 -23.32 -30.36 1.97
N ALA A 82 -23.19 -29.43 2.92
CA ALA A 82 -24.07 -29.31 4.07
C ALA A 82 -25.54 -29.21 3.67
N ARG A 83 -25.87 -28.38 2.67
CA ARG A 83 -27.24 -28.23 2.17
C ARG A 83 -27.78 -29.52 1.56
N GLU A 84 -26.97 -30.22 0.77
CA GLU A 84 -27.36 -31.50 0.17
C GLU A 84 -27.62 -32.56 1.25
N GLU A 85 -26.71 -32.67 2.22
CA GLU A 85 -26.83 -33.60 3.34
C GLU A 85 -28.07 -33.30 4.19
N ALA A 86 -28.27 -32.03 4.59
CA ALA A 86 -29.45 -31.60 5.35
C ALA A 86 -30.75 -31.91 4.60
N GLN A 87 -30.78 -31.69 3.28
CA GLN A 87 -31.94 -32.02 2.44
C GLN A 87 -32.20 -33.53 2.41
N LYS A 88 -31.17 -34.35 2.24
CA LYS A 88 -31.28 -35.82 2.27
C LYS A 88 -31.84 -36.29 3.61
N GLN A 89 -31.33 -35.77 4.71
CA GLN A 89 -31.81 -36.13 6.04
C GLN A 89 -33.24 -35.67 6.29
N ARG A 90 -33.64 -34.50 5.77
CA ARG A 90 -35.05 -34.05 5.81
C ARG A 90 -35.98 -35.02 5.07
N GLN A 91 -35.55 -35.56 3.93
CA GLN A 91 -36.32 -36.57 3.20
C GLN A 91 -36.39 -37.89 3.98
N SER A 92 -35.29 -38.34 4.57
CA SER A 92 -35.25 -39.52 5.45
C SER A 92 -36.23 -39.38 6.61
N PHE A 93 -36.21 -38.23 7.29
CA PHE A 93 -37.13 -37.92 8.38
C PHE A 93 -38.58 -37.94 7.92
N GLN A 94 -38.91 -37.28 6.81
CA GLN A 94 -40.27 -37.24 6.26
C GLN A 94 -40.78 -38.63 5.89
N SER A 95 -39.94 -39.44 5.23
CA SER A 95 -40.27 -40.82 4.90
C SER A 95 -40.56 -41.62 6.17
N MET A 96 -39.76 -41.44 7.22
CA MET A 96 -39.95 -42.14 8.48
C MET A 96 -41.21 -41.70 9.20
N ALA A 97 -41.44 -40.38 9.31
CA ALA A 97 -42.64 -39.77 9.87
C ALA A 97 -43.91 -40.29 9.18
N SER A 98 -43.88 -40.46 7.85
CA SER A 98 -45.01 -41.02 7.11
C SER A 98 -45.26 -42.52 7.38
N SER A 99 -44.24 -43.26 7.83
CA SER A 99 -44.35 -44.69 8.16
C SER A 99 -44.77 -44.97 9.61
N LEU A 100 -44.86 -43.93 10.45
CA LEU A 100 -45.20 -44.03 11.88
C LEU A 100 -46.68 -44.32 12.14
N THR A 101 -47.56 -44.12 11.16
CA THR A 101 -49.00 -44.43 11.21
C THR A 101 -49.24 -45.95 11.18
N GLY A 102 -48.91 -46.63 12.29
CA GLY A 102 -49.17 -48.06 12.46
C GLY A 102 -48.30 -48.83 13.45
N THR A 103 -47.38 -48.16 14.17
CA THR A 103 -46.40 -48.84 15.03
C THR A 103 -47.02 -49.28 16.36
N GLN A 104 -47.49 -50.54 16.44
CA GLN A 104 -48.16 -51.10 17.64
C GLN A 104 -47.28 -52.03 18.50
N ASN A 105 -45.95 -52.06 18.33
CA ASN A 105 -45.05 -52.90 19.14
C ASN A 105 -43.78 -52.14 19.57
N GLY A 106 -43.47 -52.18 20.87
CA GLY A 106 -42.33 -51.50 21.49
C GLY A 106 -40.96 -51.79 20.86
N LYS A 107 -40.73 -53.01 20.34
CA LYS A 107 -39.46 -53.32 19.64
C LYS A 107 -39.28 -52.48 18.36
N ARG A 108 -40.38 -52.18 17.68
CA ARG A 108 -40.38 -51.39 16.44
C ARG A 108 -40.31 -49.90 16.73
N ALA A 109 -40.81 -49.46 17.89
CA ALA A 109 -40.65 -48.10 18.39
C ALA A 109 -39.19 -47.81 18.76
N ALA A 110 -38.50 -48.72 19.45
CA ALA A 110 -37.07 -48.55 19.78
C ALA A 110 -36.20 -48.39 18.53
N ALA A 111 -36.35 -49.29 17.55
CA ALA A 111 -35.61 -49.21 16.28
C ALA A 111 -35.93 -47.97 15.43
N LEU A 112 -37.05 -47.28 15.71
CA LEU A 112 -37.40 -46.03 15.06
C LEU A 112 -36.75 -44.85 15.78
N VAL A 113 -36.70 -44.88 17.11
CA VAL A 113 -35.95 -43.89 17.91
C VAL A 113 -34.47 -43.91 17.52
N ASP A 114 -33.84 -45.09 17.41
CA ASP A 114 -32.43 -45.22 17.01
C ASP A 114 -32.15 -44.52 15.66
N LYS A 115 -33.04 -44.71 14.68
CA LYS A 115 -32.88 -44.06 13.37
C LYS A 115 -33.18 -42.56 13.38
N LEU A 116 -34.00 -42.09 14.32
CA LEU A 116 -34.24 -40.66 14.48
C LEU A 116 -33.01 -39.99 15.11
N ASP A 117 -32.33 -40.68 16.02
CA ASP A 117 -31.02 -40.28 16.54
C ASP A 117 -29.99 -40.19 15.40
N ASP A 118 -29.86 -41.24 14.58
CA ASP A 118 -28.95 -41.22 13.42
C ASP A 118 -29.21 -40.03 12.46
N ILE A 119 -30.47 -39.65 12.28
CA ILE A 119 -30.86 -38.50 11.46
C ILE A 119 -30.50 -37.17 12.14
N ALA A 120 -30.68 -37.08 13.46
CA ALA A 120 -30.35 -35.90 14.25
C ALA A 120 -28.84 -35.66 14.24
N ASP A 121 -28.03 -36.69 14.49
CA ASP A 121 -26.57 -36.62 14.41
C ASP A 121 -26.11 -36.15 13.02
N ALA A 122 -26.70 -36.71 11.97
CA ALA A 122 -26.37 -36.29 10.60
C ALA A 122 -26.85 -34.87 10.23
N TRP A 123 -27.83 -34.31 10.96
CA TRP A 123 -28.19 -32.89 10.85
C TRP A 123 -27.20 -31.99 11.56
N GLU A 124 -26.71 -32.40 12.74
CA GLU A 124 -25.66 -31.70 13.48
C GLU A 124 -24.38 -31.63 12.63
N ASP A 125 -23.93 -32.75 12.07
CA ASP A 125 -22.79 -32.81 11.15
C ASP A 125 -22.93 -31.86 9.94
N ALA A 126 -24.14 -31.74 9.41
CA ALA A 126 -24.42 -30.86 8.27
C ALA A 126 -24.40 -29.37 8.69
N ASP A 127 -24.90 -29.05 9.89
CA ASP A 127 -24.86 -27.69 10.44
C ASP A 127 -23.42 -27.27 10.73
N ASP A 128 -22.61 -28.15 11.34
CA ASP A 128 -21.19 -27.91 11.59
C ASP A 128 -20.42 -27.60 10.30
N LYS A 129 -20.60 -28.42 9.24
CA LYS A 129 -20.01 -28.13 7.92
C LYS A 129 -20.46 -26.80 7.33
N TYR A 130 -21.71 -26.40 7.58
CA TYR A 130 -22.22 -25.12 7.12
C TYR A 130 -21.56 -23.96 7.86
N VAL A 131 -21.37 -24.09 9.17
CA VAL A 131 -20.67 -23.11 10.02
C VAL A 131 -19.20 -23.00 9.61
N ASP A 132 -18.49 -24.13 9.48
CA ASP A 132 -17.10 -24.17 9.00
C ASP A 132 -16.97 -23.51 7.63
N GLY A 133 -17.90 -23.80 6.72
CA GLY A 133 -17.93 -23.19 5.40
C GLY A 133 -18.13 -21.66 5.44
N LYS A 134 -18.96 -21.17 6.37
CA LYS A 134 -19.17 -19.74 6.59
C LYS A 134 -17.91 -19.06 7.14
N GLU A 135 -17.25 -19.69 8.12
CA GLU A 135 -15.99 -19.18 8.69
C GLU A 135 -14.90 -19.07 7.60
N LEU A 136 -14.74 -20.09 6.76
CA LEU A 136 -13.81 -20.04 5.63
C LEU A 136 -14.09 -18.90 4.65
N ILE A 137 -15.37 -18.58 4.39
CA ILE A 137 -15.74 -17.44 3.55
C ILE A 137 -15.40 -16.11 4.23
N GLU A 138 -15.65 -15.98 5.53
CA GLU A 138 -15.33 -14.78 6.31
C GLU A 138 -13.81 -14.53 6.35
N ASP A 139 -13.03 -15.56 6.67
CA ASP A 139 -11.58 -15.53 6.61
C ASP A 139 -11.09 -15.22 5.20
N GLY A 140 -11.68 -15.86 4.19
CA GLY A 140 -11.30 -15.66 2.81
C GLY A 140 -11.53 -14.22 2.35
N ASN A 141 -12.67 -13.62 2.72
CA ASN A 141 -12.96 -12.22 2.47
C ASN A 141 -11.97 -11.28 3.17
N THR A 142 -11.57 -11.61 4.40
CA THR A 142 -10.55 -10.85 5.14
C THR A 142 -9.20 -10.87 4.39
N ASN A 143 -8.73 -12.04 3.96
CA ASN A 143 -7.49 -12.16 3.18
C ASN A 143 -7.58 -11.44 1.81
N VAL A 144 -8.75 -11.41 1.17
CA VAL A 144 -8.96 -10.63 -0.07
C VAL A 144 -8.85 -9.13 0.21
N ALA A 145 -9.49 -8.63 1.27
CA ALA A 145 -9.44 -7.22 1.65
C ALA A 145 -8.01 -6.78 2.03
N GLU A 146 -7.29 -7.59 2.80
CA GLU A 146 -5.87 -7.37 3.11
C GLU A 146 -5.05 -7.30 1.83
N GLY A 147 -5.23 -8.26 0.91
CA GLY A 147 -4.47 -8.27 -0.34
C GLY A 147 -4.78 -7.11 -1.28
N GLN A 148 -6.00 -6.59 -1.26
CA GLN A 148 -6.35 -5.34 -1.95
C GLN A 148 -5.63 -4.14 -1.34
N SER A 149 -5.61 -4.04 -0.01
CA SER A 149 -4.90 -2.95 0.69
C SER A 149 -3.39 -2.98 0.40
N GLU A 150 -2.77 -4.17 0.44
CA GLU A 150 -1.36 -4.33 0.09
C GLU A 150 -1.10 -3.94 -1.37
N THR A 151 -2.01 -4.30 -2.29
CA THR A 151 -1.92 -3.91 -3.70
C THR A 151 -1.97 -2.38 -3.87
N GLU A 152 -2.87 -1.70 -3.17
CA GLU A 152 -2.97 -0.24 -3.19
C GLU A 152 -1.71 0.44 -2.65
N GLN A 153 -1.20 -0.03 -1.51
CA GLN A 153 0.05 0.46 -0.93
C GLN A 153 1.24 0.24 -1.87
N GLY A 154 1.31 -0.94 -2.51
CA GLY A 154 2.32 -1.26 -3.51
C GLY A 154 2.29 -0.31 -4.70
N GLN A 155 1.11 -0.04 -5.25
CA GLN A 155 0.95 0.91 -6.37
C GLN A 155 1.34 2.35 -5.99
N ALA A 156 1.00 2.78 -4.77
CA ALA A 156 1.39 4.10 -4.27
C ALA A 156 2.92 4.24 -4.15
N LEU A 157 3.60 3.21 -3.65
CA LEU A 157 5.06 3.15 -3.55
C LEU A 157 5.74 3.13 -4.94
N LEU A 158 5.22 2.35 -5.88
CA LEU A 158 5.72 2.36 -7.26
C LEU A 158 5.59 3.73 -7.91
N THR A 159 4.43 4.39 -7.73
CA THR A 159 4.17 5.71 -8.30
C THR A 159 5.08 6.78 -7.70
N SER A 160 5.18 6.81 -6.37
CA SER A 160 6.03 7.78 -5.67
C SER A 160 7.52 7.54 -5.94
N GLY A 161 7.97 6.29 -5.92
CA GLY A 161 9.35 5.90 -6.22
C GLY A 161 9.76 6.28 -7.65
N ARG A 162 8.92 5.96 -8.65
CA ARG A 162 9.17 6.35 -10.06
C ARG A 162 9.19 7.86 -10.24
N SER A 163 8.24 8.58 -9.64
CA SER A 163 8.21 10.05 -9.70
C SER A 163 9.47 10.66 -9.09
N ARG A 164 9.92 10.16 -7.94
CA ARG A 164 11.14 10.63 -7.27
C ARG A 164 12.38 10.40 -8.13
N MET A 165 12.52 9.22 -8.74
CA MET A 165 13.62 8.90 -9.65
C MET A 165 13.60 9.80 -10.89
N GLN A 166 12.44 9.98 -11.53
CA GLN A 166 12.28 10.86 -12.69
C GLN A 166 12.63 12.32 -12.38
N GLN A 167 12.23 12.82 -11.20
CA GLN A 167 12.59 14.17 -10.76
C GLN A 167 14.09 14.31 -10.52
N ALA A 168 14.72 13.31 -9.89
CA ALA A 168 16.15 13.30 -9.67
C ALA A 168 16.94 13.27 -11.00
N GLU A 169 16.51 12.45 -11.95
CA GLU A 169 17.09 12.36 -13.29
C GLU A 169 16.91 13.66 -14.09
N SER A 170 15.72 14.25 -14.09
CA SER A 170 15.47 15.51 -14.79
C SER A 170 16.36 16.63 -14.25
N LYS A 171 16.48 16.75 -12.93
CA LYS A 171 17.38 17.73 -12.28
C LYS A 171 18.85 17.46 -12.60
N TYR A 172 19.25 16.20 -12.70
CA TYR A 172 20.61 15.83 -13.10
C TYR A 172 20.90 16.26 -14.55
N GLN A 173 20.00 15.91 -15.49
CA GLN A 173 20.12 16.23 -16.91
C GLN A 173 20.14 17.74 -17.19
N GLN A 174 19.27 18.51 -16.52
CA GLN A 174 19.25 19.98 -16.63
C GLN A 174 20.61 20.59 -16.27
N ARG A 175 21.28 20.05 -15.23
CA ARG A 175 22.59 20.55 -14.79
C ARG A 175 23.72 20.14 -15.70
N THR A 176 23.77 18.87 -16.14
CA THR A 176 24.79 18.44 -17.09
C THR A 176 24.64 19.16 -18.43
N GLY A 177 23.41 19.48 -18.84
CA GLY A 177 23.13 20.31 -20.02
C GLY A 177 23.52 21.78 -19.85
N GLN A 178 23.29 22.40 -18.69
CA GLN A 178 23.69 23.78 -18.41
C GLN A 178 25.20 23.95 -18.18
N GLY A 179 25.88 22.98 -17.56
CA GLY A 179 27.33 23.02 -17.32
C GLY A 179 28.17 23.03 -18.60
N LEU A 180 27.70 22.37 -19.66
CA LEU A 180 28.31 22.42 -21.00
C LEU A 180 28.20 23.81 -21.64
N VAL A 181 27.12 24.55 -21.39
CA VAL A 181 26.91 25.90 -21.95
C VAL A 181 27.71 26.96 -21.18
N GLU A 182 27.87 26.79 -19.86
CA GLU A 182 28.69 27.69 -19.03
C GLU A 182 30.21 27.50 -19.29
N GLN A 183 30.65 26.29 -19.63
CA GLN A 183 32.05 26.04 -20.01
C GLN A 183 32.42 26.60 -21.39
N MET A 184 31.50 26.61 -22.37
CA MET A 184 31.75 27.26 -23.66
C MET A 184 31.92 28.79 -23.56
N HIS A 185 31.31 29.45 -22.57
CA HIS A 185 31.41 30.91 -22.41
C HIS A 185 32.66 31.37 -21.65
N LEU A 186 33.46 30.45 -21.09
CA LEU A 186 34.73 30.79 -20.44
C LEU A 186 35.93 30.74 -21.40
N GLU A 187 35.74 30.30 -22.65
CA GLU A 187 36.80 30.19 -23.66
C GLU A 187 36.79 31.31 -24.73
N GLU A 188 35.83 32.24 -24.69
CA GLU A 188 35.78 33.40 -25.60
C GLU A 188 35.97 34.73 -24.85
N GLN A 189 37.18 34.96 -24.32
CA GLN A 189 37.69 36.33 -24.25
C GLN A 189 38.78 36.49 -25.31
N PRO A 190 38.54 37.22 -26.41
CA PRO A 190 39.60 37.55 -27.33
C PRO A 190 40.63 38.42 -26.60
N SER A 191 41.85 37.89 -26.48
CA SER A 191 43.02 38.65 -26.08
C SER A 191 43.30 39.69 -27.17
N ASN A 192 42.75 40.89 -27.01
CA ASN A 192 43.18 42.05 -27.79
C ASN A 192 44.54 42.50 -27.24
N PHE A 193 45.61 42.08 -27.91
CA PHE A 193 46.90 42.76 -27.93
C PHE A 193 47.08 43.45 -29.28
#